data_AF-A0A958T1N9-F1
#
_entry.id   AF-A0A958T1N9-F1
#
_cell.length_a   1.000
_cell.length_b   1.000
_cell.length_c   1.000
_cell.angle_alpha   90.00
_cell.angle_beta   90.00
_cell.angle_gamma   90.00
#
_symmetry.space_group_name_H-M   'P 1'
#
loop_
_entity.id
_entity.type
_entity.pdbx_description
1 polymer ?
#
loop_
_entity_poly.entity_id
_entity_poly.type
_entity_poly.pdbx_seq_one_letter_code
_entity_poly.pdbx_strand_id
1 'polypeptide(L)'
;MKWIRTILFPVVPIYYLVTSLRNWLYDKGIKASKTYDFPVLCVGNLSVGGTGKTPVIEYLIRLLKADYQVATLSRGYKRTSEGFLLADDSATADTL
;
A
#
# COMPACT_ATOMS: atom_id res chain seq x y z
N MET A 1 9.43 25.90 -5.86
CA MET A 1 9.69 24.45 -5.92
C MET A 1 11.12 24.07 -5.50
N LYS A 2 12.19 24.60 -6.12
CA LYS A 2 13.58 24.22 -5.77
C LYS A 2 13.98 24.58 -4.32
N TRP A 3 13.65 25.78 -3.86
CA TRP A 3 13.98 26.25 -2.51
C TRP A 3 13.34 25.42 -1.38
N ILE A 4 12.09 24.99 -1.54
CA ILE A 4 11.40 24.08 -0.60
C ILE A 4 12.13 22.74 -0.49
N ARG A 5 12.61 22.18 -1.62
CA ARG A 5 13.40 20.93 -1.60
C ARG A 5 14.71 21.09 -0.82
N THR A 6 15.38 22.24 -0.97
CA THR A 6 16.62 22.52 -0.21
C THR A 6 16.35 22.62 1.29
N ILE A 7 15.25 23.26 1.70
CA ILE A 7 14.86 23.37 3.11
C ILE A 7 14.49 22.01 3.70
N LEU A 8 13.84 21.13 2.93
CA LEU A 8 13.45 19.80 3.39
C LEU A 8 14.59 18.77 3.30
N PHE A 9 15.71 19.09 2.64
CA PHE A 9 16.83 18.17 2.45
C PHE A 9 17.40 17.60 3.76
N PRO A 10 17.54 18.37 4.86
CA PRO A 10 18.00 17.84 6.15
C PRO A 10 17.09 16.77 6.76
N VAL A 11 15.82 16.67 6.34
CA VAL A 11 14.88 15.65 6.82
C VAL A 11 15.15 14.28 6.19
N VAL A 12 15.78 14.25 5.01
CA VAL A 12 16.09 13.03 4.25
C VAL A 12 16.89 11.99 5.05
N PRO A 13 18.05 12.32 5.67
CA PRO A 13 18.83 11.32 6.41
C PRO A 13 18.05 10.73 7.58
N ILE A 14 17.23 11.54 8.26
CA ILE A 14 16.38 11.07 9.37
C ILE A 14 15.33 10.08 8.85
N TYR A 15 14.62 10.46 7.78
CA TYR A 15 13.64 9.59 7.15
C TYR A 15 14.28 8.27 6.69
N TYR A 16 15.43 8.35 6.02
CA TYR A 16 16.19 7.19 5.54
C TYR A 16 16.61 6.26 6.68
N LEU A 17 17.13 6.81 7.78
CA LEU A 17 17.52 6.04 8.95
C LEU A 17 16.33 5.29 9.53
N VAL A 18 15.20 5.97 9.73
CA VAL A 18 13.97 5.39 10.29
C VAL A 18 13.43 4.27 9.39
N THR A 19 13.36 4.49 8.08
CA THR A 19 12.87 3.46 7.14
C THR A 19 13.82 2.27 7.04
N SER A 20 15.13 2.52 7.04
CA SER A 20 16.16 1.47 6.96
C SER A 20 16.14 0.60 8.21
N LEU A 21 16.06 1.22 9.40
CA LEU A 21 15.93 0.48 10.65
C LEU A 21 14.64 -0.35 10.68
N ARG A 22 13.51 0.23 10.26
CA ARG A 22 12.23 -0.50 10.16
C ARG A 22 12.36 -1.75 9.28
N ASN A 23 12.96 -1.61 8.10
CA ASN A 23 13.11 -2.72 7.15
C ASN A 23 14.05 -3.79 7.72
N TRP A 24 15.18 -3.38 8.28
CA TRP A 24 16.11 -4.29 8.95
C TRP A 24 15.46 -5.12 10.07
N LEU A 25 14.54 -4.52 10.85
CA LEU A 25 13.78 -5.24 11.87
C LEU A 25 12.84 -6.32 11.29
N TYR A 26 12.28 -6.10 10.09
CA TYR A 26 11.51 -7.13 9.39
C TYR A 26 12.43 -8.21 8.80
N ASP A 27 13.55 -7.83 8.19
CA ASP A 27 14.52 -8.75 7.60
C ASP A 27 15.14 -9.69 8.65
N LYS A 28 15.31 -9.21 9.88
CA LYS A 28 15.77 -10.01 11.03
C LYS A 28 14.66 -10.80 11.73
N GLY A 29 13.40 -10.69 11.29
CA GLY A 29 12.27 -11.35 11.94
C GLY A 29 11.93 -10.82 13.33
N ILE A 30 12.47 -9.67 13.74
CA ILE A 30 12.19 -9.04 15.03
C ILE A 30 10.76 -8.46 15.04
N LYS A 31 10.33 -7.88 13.92
CA LYS A 31 8.92 -7.51 13.71
C LYS A 31 8.13 -8.68 13.18
N ALA A 32 6.97 -8.94 13.79
CA ALA A 32 6.07 -9.99 13.37
C ALA A 32 5.52 -9.76 11.95
N SER A 33 5.54 -10.82 11.16
CA SER A 33 4.89 -10.92 9.84
C SER A 33 3.81 -11.99 9.90
N LYS A 34 2.73 -11.79 9.14
CA LYS A 34 1.64 -12.77 9.02
C LYS A 34 1.72 -13.46 7.66
N THR A 35 1.52 -14.76 7.65
CA THR A 35 1.39 -15.59 6.45
C THR A 35 -0.01 -16.17 6.39
N TYR A 36 -0.49 -16.42 5.18
CA TYR A 36 -1.80 -17.00 4.91
C TYR A 36 -1.61 -18.28 4.11
N ASP A 37 -2.60 -19.17 4.16
CA ASP A 37 -2.65 -20.45 3.43
C ASP A 37 -3.07 -20.29 1.96
N PHE A 38 -3.35 -19.06 1.51
CA PHE A 38 -3.63 -18.70 0.13
C PHE A 38 -2.59 -17.71 -0.43
N PRO A 39 -2.38 -17.67 -1.77
CA PRO A 39 -1.46 -16.74 -2.39
C PRO A 39 -1.86 -15.28 -2.18
N VAL A 40 -0.88 -14.43 -1.83
CA VAL A 40 -1.09 -12.97 -1.67
C VAL A 40 -0.21 -12.22 -2.66
N LEU A 41 -0.82 -11.41 -3.52
CA LEU A 41 -0.12 -10.54 -4.47
C LEU A 41 -0.10 -9.10 -3.98
N CYS A 42 1.09 -8.60 -3.62
CA CYS A 42 1.29 -7.22 -3.16
C CYS A 42 1.72 -6.31 -4.31
N VAL A 43 0.89 -5.32 -4.67
CA VAL A 43 1.22 -4.30 -5.68
C VAL A 43 1.61 -2.98 -4.99
N GLY A 44 2.87 -2.56 -5.14
CA GLY A 44 3.43 -1.38 -4.49
C GLY A 44 4.27 -0.49 -5.41
N ASN A 45 4.74 0.64 -4.88
CA ASN A 45 5.73 1.49 -5.53
C ASN A 45 6.64 2.15 -4.47
N LEU A 46 7.83 2.57 -4.88
CA LEU A 46 8.80 3.33 -4.07
C LEU A 46 8.51 4.83 -4.02
N SER A 47 7.79 5.37 -5.02
CA SER A 47 7.45 6.80 -5.09
C SER A 47 6.01 7.07 -4.64
N VAL A 48 5.81 8.25 -4.05
CA VAL A 48 4.49 8.80 -3.72
C VAL A 48 3.83 9.43 -4.96
N GLY A 49 2.50 9.46 -5.00
CA GLY A 49 1.72 10.03 -6.11
C GLY A 49 1.08 8.99 -7.05
N GLY A 50 0.54 9.50 -8.16
CA GLY A 50 -0.12 8.72 -9.21
C GLY A 50 0.87 7.83 -9.97
N THR A 51 1.05 6.61 -9.47
CA THR A 51 2.17 5.72 -9.84
C THR A 51 1.69 4.47 -10.59
N GLY A 52 0.51 4.54 -11.20
CA GLY A 52 -0.03 3.47 -12.04
C GLY A 52 -0.49 2.21 -11.31
N LYS A 53 -0.50 2.19 -9.96
CA LYS A 53 -0.92 1.02 -9.18
C LYS A 53 -2.34 0.56 -9.53
N THR A 54 -3.29 1.49 -9.66
CA THR A 54 -4.70 1.16 -9.93
C THR A 54 -4.89 0.46 -11.29
N PRO A 55 -4.37 0.97 -12.42
CA PRO A 55 -4.40 0.22 -13.68
C PRO A 55 -3.75 -1.17 -13.62
N VAL A 56 -2.63 -1.31 -12.91
CA VAL A 56 -1.95 -2.60 -12.74
C VAL A 56 -2.82 -3.58 -11.94
N ILE A 57 -3.45 -3.12 -10.87
CA ILE A 57 -4.37 -3.94 -10.07
C ILE A 57 -5.57 -4.37 -10.93
N GLU A 58 -6.17 -3.47 -11.70
CA GLU A 58 -7.29 -3.81 -12.58
C GLU A 58 -6.90 -4.87 -13.62
N TYR A 59 -5.71 -4.73 -14.21
CA TYR A 59 -5.15 -5.71 -15.13
C TYR A 59 -5.00 -7.09 -14.47
N LEU A 60 -4.42 -7.15 -13.27
CA LEU A 60 -4.25 -8.41 -12.54
C LEU A 60 -5.58 -9.08 -12.19
N ILE A 61 -6.59 -8.31 -11.78
CA ILE A 61 -7.93 -8.85 -11.51
C ILE A 61 -8.52 -9.44 -12.80
N ARG A 62 -8.46 -8.72 -13.92
CA ARG A 62 -8.98 -9.20 -15.21
C ARG A 62 -8.28 -10.48 -15.67
N LEU A 63 -6.98 -10.58 -15.44
CA LEU A 63 -6.17 -11.74 -15.80
C LEU A 63 -6.51 -12.97 -14.93
N LEU A 64 -6.68 -12.78 -13.62
CA LEU A 64 -6.79 -13.89 -12.66
C LEU A 64 -8.23 -14.31 -12.36
N LYS A 65 -9.23 -13.44 -12.57
CA LYS A 65 -10.63 -13.73 -12.22
C LYS A 65 -11.25 -14.90 -12.99
N ALA A 66 -10.66 -15.31 -14.11
CA ALA A 66 -11.14 -16.43 -14.90
C ALA A 66 -10.83 -17.78 -14.22
N ASP A 67 -9.70 -17.87 -13.52
CA ASP A 67 -9.17 -19.11 -12.95
C ASP A 67 -9.23 -19.12 -11.41
N TYR A 68 -9.35 -17.96 -10.77
CA TYR A 68 -9.28 -17.81 -9.31
C TYR A 68 -10.40 -16.94 -8.74
N GLN A 69 -10.79 -17.23 -7.50
CA GLN A 69 -11.59 -16.31 -6.68
C GLN A 69 -10.68 -15.19 -6.17
N VAL A 70 -10.82 -14.00 -6.74
CA VAL A 70 -9.95 -12.85 -6.45
C VAL A 70 -10.63 -11.90 -5.47
N ALA A 71 -9.91 -11.51 -4.43
CA ALA A 71 -10.28 -10.41 -3.55
C ALA A 71 -9.20 -9.33 -3.55
N THR A 72 -9.60 -8.07 -3.49
CA THR A 72 -8.67 -6.93 -3.40
C THR A 72 -8.75 -6.28 -2.04
N LEU A 73 -7.60 -5.99 -1.43
CA LEU A 73 -7.51 -5.22 -0.20
C LEU A 73 -6.93 -3.83 -0.49
N SER A 74 -7.70 -2.80 -0.17
CA SER A 74 -7.25 -1.40 -0.22
C SER A 74 -7.03 -0.85 1.18
N ARG A 75 -6.23 0.22 1.29
CA ARG A 75 -6.04 0.95 2.55
C ARG A 75 -7.22 1.87 2.89
N GLY A 76 -8.02 2.27 1.89
CA GLY A 76 -9.09 3.25 2.08
C GLY A 76 -8.56 4.63 2.52
N TYR A 77 -7.53 5.12 1.83
CA TYR A 77 -6.87 6.37 2.23
C TYR A 77 -7.82 7.56 2.05
N LYS A 78 -8.03 8.31 3.14
CA LYS A 78 -8.96 9.47 3.26
C LYS A 78 -10.45 9.15 3.40
N ARG A 79 -10.85 7.88 3.55
CA ARG A 79 -12.24 7.58 3.92
C ARG A 79 -12.56 8.13 5.31
N THR A 80 -13.84 8.41 5.55
CA THR A 80 -14.36 8.93 6.82
C THR A 80 -14.68 7.82 7.83
N SER A 81 -14.87 6.60 7.35
CA SER A 81 -15.13 5.42 8.18
C SER A 81 -13.86 4.85 8.82
N GLU A 82 -14.02 4.12 9.92
CA GLU A 82 -12.92 3.48 10.65
C GLU A 82 -13.06 1.94 10.64
N GLY A 83 -11.99 1.24 11.03
CA GLY A 83 -12.01 -0.23 11.14
C GLY A 83 -12.04 -1.01 9.82
N PHE A 84 -12.23 -2.32 9.87
CA PHE A 84 -12.37 -3.12 8.66
C PHE A 84 -13.75 -2.89 8.02
N LEU A 85 -13.79 -2.70 6.71
CA LEU A 85 -15.02 -2.59 5.94
C LEU A 85 -14.95 -3.52 4.72
N LEU A 86 -16.00 -4.33 4.53
CA LEU A 86 -16.19 -5.09 3.31
C LEU A 86 -16.91 -4.19 2.31
N ALA A 87 -16.33 -4.01 1.12
CA ALA A 87 -16.96 -3.24 0.06
C ALA A 87 -18.21 -3.97 -0.48
N ASP A 88 -19.31 -3.25 -0.62
CA ASP A 88 -20.54 -3.69 -1.27
C ASP A 88 -20.99 -2.66 -2.32
N ASP A 89 -22.10 -2.92 -3.01
CA ASP A 89 -22.63 -2.06 -4.07
C ASP A 89 -23.10 -0.68 -3.59
N SER A 90 -23.29 -0.49 -2.28
CA SER A 90 -23.69 0.79 -1.67
C SER A 90 -22.49 1.64 -1.25
N ALA A 91 -21.29 1.06 -1.28
CA ALA A 91 -20.11 1.69 -0.75
C ALA A 91 -19.56 2.76 -1.72
N THR A 92 -19.06 3.86 -1.15
CA THR A 92 -18.62 5.05 -1.88
C THR A 92 -17.17 5.36 -1.56
N ALA A 93 -16.52 6.21 -2.37
CA ALA A 93 -15.14 6.62 -2.13
C ALA A 93 -14.93 7.34 -0.78
N ASP A 94 -15.97 7.94 -0.21
CA ASP A 94 -15.90 8.56 1.11
C ASP A 94 -16.01 7.54 2.25
N THR A 95 -16.61 6.38 1.98
CA THR A 95 -16.77 5.30 2.96
C THR A 95 -15.77 4.15 2.79
N LEU A 96 -15.07 4.02 1.65
CA LEU A 96 -14.12 2.95 1.32
C LEU A 96 -12.68 3.38 1.03
#